data_AF-Q4V7B0-F1
#
_entry.id   AF-Q4V7B0-F1
#
_cell.length_a   1.000
_cell.length_b   1.000
_cell.length_c   1.000
_cell.angle_alpha   90.00
_cell.angle_beta   90.00
_cell.angle_gamma   90.00
#
_symmetry.space_group_name_H-M   'P 1'
#
loop_
_entity.id
_entity.type
_entity.pdbx_description
1 polymer ?
#
loop_
_entity_poly.entity_id
_entity_poly.type
_entity_poly.pdbx_seq_one_letter_code
_entity_poly.pdbx_strand_id
1 'polypeptide(L)'
;MAPKKKSNKGGKEIQSKKKIGGRKDTSGSKTPELAMVEELKEFYHKQIQDLEDRLARYQRKWDELAVQEKLFRQEFEQLANNKKEIVAFLKRTLNQRVDEITDLNDQLQSLQVAKEMEKDAFEAQLAQVRHEFQETKDQLTTENIALGIKLSSLEEFRLQKEELTEKYMALEEQLRRQEGEYKDYVYNLEKKSVLDKDRLRKEIIQRVNLVATEFRKVATNQMWETTRRAILENNNVTLQLSKVSKQGVQLLQENEQLKGAQGKLCQQLELLENTQEIMAKKNIGNQKVILMLTEKCRQQRKGTEEAEQLRLQLFQLEQNIETLEKANQTLRSEKDQLDEQLKEQRAEANRLQEELTKEQKIRTNLKTVLTQATSLLRDILQMRPETEDGDFDVVFQLQRKELLQQLLVLLSSAVVSKPQQDMGSHQDKQPAGLSKDSRLIAQTSKQGAASLLQQLSTITTYQPGDLGLVPRRLQVHIPPKPQDLRPLSCVTRMGICKLQNTTEIYPSGALKRFKKFTLPRPFLHTGRPSRCRKPDVAPVPP
;
A
#
# COMPACT_ATOMS: atom_id res chain seq x y z
N MET A 1 39.15 40.96 -54.27
CA MET A 1 40.17 41.16 -55.31
C MET A 1 40.17 42.63 -55.72
N ALA A 2 41.34 43.25 -55.81
CA ALA A 2 41.54 44.68 -56.10
C ALA A 2 41.15 45.05 -57.57
N PRO A 3 41.21 46.32 -58.03
CA PRO A 3 41.51 47.59 -57.34
C PRO A 3 40.61 48.80 -57.70
N LYS A 4 40.86 49.89 -56.96
CA LYS A 4 40.47 51.29 -57.17
C LYS A 4 40.91 51.83 -58.55
N LYS A 5 40.07 52.65 -59.19
CA LYS A 5 40.49 53.72 -60.13
C LYS A 5 39.93 55.06 -59.65
N LYS A 6 40.83 55.91 -59.14
CA LYS A 6 40.70 57.37 -59.12
C LYS A 6 41.70 57.92 -60.14
N SER A 7 41.22 58.68 -61.11
CA SER A 7 41.99 59.55 -62.01
C SER A 7 40.98 60.51 -62.63
N ASN A 8 40.69 61.66 -62.01
CA ASN A 8 41.42 62.92 -62.16
C ASN A 8 41.86 63.23 -63.60
N LYS A 9 41.04 64.01 -64.31
CA LYS A 9 41.46 64.84 -65.43
C LYS A 9 40.57 66.09 -65.46
N GLY A 10 40.91 67.04 -64.61
CA GLY A 10 40.70 68.45 -64.92
C GLY A 10 41.68 68.87 -66.02
N GLY A 11 41.24 69.77 -66.91
CA GLY A 11 42.12 70.40 -67.89
C GLY A 11 41.45 70.69 -69.22
N LYS A 12 40.75 71.83 -69.29
CA LYS A 12 41.06 72.96 -70.19
C LYS A 12 39.84 73.87 -70.29
N GLU A 13 39.89 74.94 -69.51
CA GLU A 13 39.32 76.20 -69.91
C GLU A 13 39.87 76.58 -71.30
N ILE A 14 38.99 76.74 -72.28
CA ILE A 14 39.25 77.59 -73.44
C ILE A 14 38.46 78.86 -73.18
N GLN A 15 39.08 79.77 -72.41
CA GLN A 15 38.71 81.18 -72.41
C GLN A 15 39.36 81.82 -73.64
N SER A 16 38.66 81.84 -74.77
CA SER A 16 38.96 82.73 -75.89
C SER A 16 38.00 83.93 -75.83
N LYS A 17 38.32 84.87 -74.93
CA LYS A 17 37.91 86.27 -75.07
C LYS A 17 38.74 86.90 -76.19
N LYS A 18 38.14 87.26 -77.33
CA LYS A 18 38.70 88.29 -78.22
C LYS A 18 37.60 89.01 -79.00
N LYS A 19 37.52 90.31 -78.72
CA LYS A 19 37.08 91.43 -79.56
C LYS A 19 35.60 91.52 -79.98
N ILE A 20 34.87 92.24 -79.14
CA ILE A 20 33.92 93.27 -79.57
C ILE A 20 34.72 94.45 -80.14
N GLY A 21 34.41 94.92 -81.35
CA GLY A 21 34.89 96.22 -81.87
C GLY A 21 35.23 96.21 -83.36
N GLY A 22 34.29 96.66 -84.20
CA GLY A 22 34.49 96.88 -85.62
C GLY A 22 33.18 97.09 -86.39
N ARG A 23 32.50 98.22 -86.14
CA ARG A 23 31.45 98.77 -87.01
C ARG A 23 32.08 99.23 -88.32
N LYS A 24 31.49 98.92 -89.49
CA LYS A 24 31.15 99.88 -90.57
C LYS A 24 30.52 99.18 -91.77
N ASP A 25 29.20 99.30 -91.87
CA ASP A 25 28.39 99.57 -93.05
C ASP A 25 28.91 99.17 -94.44
N THR A 26 28.33 98.11 -95.02
CA THR A 26 28.01 98.07 -96.46
C THR A 26 26.57 97.62 -96.63
N SER A 27 25.76 98.62 -96.94
CA SER A 27 24.41 98.60 -97.48
C SER A 27 24.26 97.72 -98.73
N GLY A 28 23.12 97.05 -98.85
CA GLY A 28 22.50 96.78 -100.16
C GLY A 28 22.43 95.32 -100.58
N SER A 29 21.37 94.61 -100.15
CA SER A 29 20.56 93.68 -100.96
C SER A 29 19.71 92.84 -100.00
N LYS A 30 18.64 93.44 -99.47
CA LYS A 30 17.70 92.79 -98.55
C LYS A 30 16.39 92.61 -99.27
N THR A 31 16.13 91.42 -99.80
CA THR A 31 14.76 90.88 -99.98
C THR A 31 14.69 89.39 -100.32
N PRO A 32 15.65 88.73 -101.00
CA PRO A 32 15.60 87.27 -101.15
C PRO A 32 16.37 86.53 -100.04
N GLU A 33 17.31 87.20 -99.35
CA GLU A 33 18.08 86.58 -98.26
C GLU A 33 17.26 86.42 -96.97
N LEU A 34 16.26 87.29 -96.72
CA LEU A 34 15.32 87.12 -95.60
C LEU A 34 14.41 85.91 -95.81
N ALA A 35 13.92 85.71 -97.05
CA ALA A 35 13.12 84.55 -97.41
C ALA A 35 13.94 83.24 -97.30
N MET A 36 15.18 83.22 -97.80
CA MET A 36 16.09 82.08 -97.59
C MET A 36 16.41 81.84 -96.12
N VAL A 37 16.58 82.90 -95.31
CA VAL A 37 16.81 82.78 -93.86
C VAL A 37 15.55 82.31 -93.12
N GLU A 38 14.36 82.70 -93.56
CA GLU A 38 13.07 82.23 -93.06
C GLU A 38 12.85 80.76 -93.44
N GLU A 39 13.08 80.37 -94.69
CA GLU A 39 13.03 78.98 -95.15
C GLU A 39 14.04 78.10 -94.38
N LEU A 40 15.26 78.59 -94.16
CA LEU A 40 16.28 77.89 -93.38
C LEU A 40 15.86 77.80 -91.90
N LYS A 41 15.31 78.87 -91.33
CA LYS A 41 14.74 78.87 -89.97
C LYS A 41 13.60 77.87 -89.86
N GLU A 42 12.67 77.84 -90.79
CA GLU A 42 11.55 76.90 -90.83
C GLU A 42 12.04 75.46 -91.02
N PHE A 43 13.05 75.23 -91.86
CA PHE A 43 13.70 73.94 -92.00
C PHE A 43 14.31 73.49 -90.67
N TYR A 44 15.06 74.36 -89.99
CA TYR A 44 15.58 74.07 -88.66
C TYR A 44 14.47 73.94 -87.60
N HIS A 45 13.38 74.69 -87.70
CA HIS A 45 12.25 74.62 -86.77
C HIS A 45 11.49 73.31 -86.92
N LYS A 46 11.23 72.89 -88.17
CA LYS A 46 10.68 71.56 -88.48
C LYS A 46 11.63 70.46 -88.02
N GLN A 47 12.94 70.61 -88.23
CA GLN A 47 13.94 69.67 -87.73
C GLN A 47 13.96 69.63 -86.18
N ILE A 48 13.83 70.78 -85.51
CA ILE A 48 13.71 70.86 -84.05
C ILE A 48 12.43 70.17 -83.59
N GLN A 49 11.29 70.45 -84.21
CA GLN A 49 10.02 69.78 -83.90
C GLN A 49 10.12 68.26 -84.11
N ASP A 50 10.70 67.81 -85.22
CA ASP A 50 10.91 66.38 -85.49
C ASP A 50 11.83 65.74 -84.42
N LEU A 51 12.87 66.46 -84.00
CA LEU A 51 13.77 66.04 -82.92
C LEU A 51 13.08 66.05 -81.56
N GLU A 52 12.24 67.04 -81.26
CA GLU A 52 11.44 67.16 -80.04
C GLU A 52 10.38 66.06 -79.97
N ASP A 53 9.70 65.77 -81.08
CA ASP A 53 8.75 64.67 -81.19
C ASP A 53 9.46 63.31 -81.03
N ARG A 54 10.65 63.17 -81.62
CA ARG A 54 11.48 61.98 -81.43
C ARG A 54 11.95 61.86 -79.98
N LEU A 55 12.33 62.97 -79.34
CA LEU A 55 12.68 63.03 -77.93
C LEU A 55 11.49 62.63 -77.06
N ALA A 56 10.30 63.17 -77.32
CA ALA A 56 9.07 62.85 -76.60
C ALA A 56 8.66 61.39 -76.80
N ARG A 57 8.82 60.82 -78.00
CA ARG A 57 8.62 59.38 -78.25
C ARG A 57 9.63 58.52 -77.47
N TYR A 58 10.90 58.92 -77.44
CA TYR A 58 11.89 58.22 -76.62
C TYR A 58 11.58 58.36 -75.13
N GLN A 59 11.12 59.52 -74.68
CA GLN A 59 10.80 59.77 -73.28
C GLN A 59 9.59 58.96 -72.82
N ARG A 60 8.52 58.88 -73.62
CA ARG A 60 7.39 57.98 -73.37
C ARG A 60 7.82 56.51 -73.30
N LYS A 61 8.67 56.06 -74.23
CA LYS A 61 9.24 54.70 -74.19
C LYS A 61 10.11 54.46 -72.95
N TRP A 62 10.87 55.45 -72.53
CA TRP A 62 11.65 55.40 -71.30
C TRP A 62 10.76 55.32 -70.06
N ASP A 63 9.68 56.10 -70.02
CA ASP A 63 8.71 56.08 -68.91
C ASP A 63 7.98 54.73 -68.87
N GLU A 64 7.55 54.19 -70.01
CA GLU A 64 6.96 52.85 -70.14
C GLU A 64 7.92 51.76 -69.64
N LEU A 65 9.19 51.79 -70.09
CA LEU A 65 10.22 50.85 -69.63
C LEU A 65 10.50 50.99 -68.13
N ALA A 66 10.50 52.21 -67.60
CA ALA A 66 10.71 52.46 -66.17
C ALA A 66 9.53 51.95 -65.32
N VAL A 67 8.29 52.08 -65.81
CA VAL A 67 7.11 51.49 -65.17
C VAL A 67 7.16 49.97 -65.22
N GLN A 68 7.51 49.38 -66.37
CA GLN A 68 7.67 47.93 -66.50
C GLN A 68 8.78 47.39 -65.59
N GLU A 69 9.94 48.05 -65.51
CA GLU A 69 11.02 47.67 -64.60
C GLU A 69 10.57 47.69 -63.14
N LYS A 70 9.78 48.71 -62.74
CA LYS A 70 9.21 48.79 -61.39
C LYS A 70 8.21 47.67 -61.13
N LEU A 71 7.33 47.37 -62.08
CA LEU A 71 6.37 46.26 -61.98
C LEU A 71 7.08 44.92 -61.86
N PHE A 72 8.05 44.63 -62.74
CA PHE A 72 8.85 43.41 -62.64
C PHE A 72 9.61 43.33 -61.31
N ARG A 73 10.19 44.43 -60.81
CA ARG A 73 10.81 44.46 -59.48
C ARG A 73 9.83 44.08 -58.37
N GLN A 74 8.63 44.67 -58.39
CA GLN A 74 7.60 44.37 -57.40
C GLN A 74 7.15 42.89 -57.48
N GLU A 75 6.95 42.35 -58.68
CA GLU A 75 6.61 40.93 -58.88
C GLU A 75 7.73 40.01 -58.39
N PHE A 76 8.99 40.33 -58.68
CA PHE A 76 10.14 39.58 -58.17
C PHE A 76 10.26 39.66 -56.64
N GLU A 77 10.02 40.83 -56.05
CA GLU A 77 10.02 41.00 -54.59
C GLU A 77 8.88 40.21 -53.94
N GLN A 78 7.67 40.26 -54.51
CA GLN A 78 6.54 39.45 -54.06
C GLN A 78 6.83 37.96 -54.17
N LEU A 79 7.35 37.48 -55.30
CA LEU A 79 7.73 36.09 -55.48
C LEU A 79 8.83 35.67 -54.49
N ALA A 80 9.81 36.54 -54.24
CA ALA A 80 10.87 36.29 -53.26
C ALA A 80 10.33 36.24 -51.83
N ASN A 81 9.38 37.12 -51.48
CA ASN A 81 8.72 37.13 -50.18
C ASN A 81 7.84 35.89 -49.99
N ASN A 82 6.99 35.55 -50.97
CA ASN A 82 6.18 34.33 -50.98
C ASN A 82 7.07 33.09 -50.84
N LYS A 83 8.20 33.01 -51.56
CA LYS A 83 9.17 31.92 -51.41
C LYS A 83 9.74 31.85 -49.99
N LYS A 84 10.11 32.99 -49.39
CA LYS A 84 10.62 33.04 -48.00
C LYS A 84 9.55 32.59 -47.01
N GLU A 85 8.29 33.01 -47.20
CA GLU A 85 7.17 32.63 -46.35
C GLU A 85 6.86 31.14 -46.45
N ILE A 86 6.80 30.59 -47.67
CA ILE A 86 6.62 29.15 -47.91
C ILE A 86 7.76 28.35 -47.25
N VAL A 87 9.01 28.76 -47.46
CA VAL A 87 10.17 28.10 -46.83
C VAL A 87 10.11 28.21 -45.30
N ALA A 88 9.72 29.37 -44.76
CA ALA A 88 9.60 29.56 -43.31
C ALA A 88 8.45 28.73 -42.72
N PHE A 89 7.31 28.62 -43.42
CA PHE A 89 6.20 27.75 -43.04
C PHE A 89 6.65 26.28 -43.05
N LEU A 90 7.24 25.81 -44.14
CA LEU A 90 7.72 24.43 -44.24
C LEU A 90 8.78 24.11 -43.18
N LYS A 91 9.68 25.04 -42.86
CA LYS A 91 10.65 24.87 -41.77
C LYS A 91 9.98 24.78 -40.40
N ARG A 92 8.99 25.65 -40.11
CA ARG A 92 8.24 25.60 -38.84
C ARG A 92 7.48 24.28 -38.71
N THR A 93 6.76 23.89 -39.75
CA THR A 93 6.01 22.62 -39.78
C THR A 93 6.95 21.42 -39.67
N LEU A 94 8.11 21.44 -40.35
CA LEU A 94 9.10 20.38 -40.23
C LEU A 94 9.65 20.27 -38.79
N ASN A 95 10.01 21.39 -38.17
CA ASN A 95 10.49 21.40 -36.79
C ASN A 95 9.41 20.90 -35.82
N GLN A 96 8.15 21.33 -35.97
CA GLN A 96 7.04 20.82 -35.17
C GLN A 96 6.90 19.30 -35.29
N ARG A 97 6.99 18.75 -36.50
CA ARG A 97 6.96 17.29 -36.70
C ARG A 97 8.17 16.59 -36.11
N VAL A 98 9.35 17.19 -36.15
CA VAL A 98 10.56 16.65 -35.51
C VAL A 98 10.41 16.63 -33.99
N ASP A 99 9.91 17.72 -33.40
CA ASP A 99 9.65 17.83 -31.95
C ASP A 99 8.60 16.81 -31.49
N GLU A 100 7.51 16.64 -32.26
CA GLU A 100 6.50 15.59 -32.00
C GLU A 100 7.10 14.17 -32.07
N ILE A 101 7.99 13.91 -33.04
CA ILE A 101 8.68 12.62 -33.17
C ILE A 101 9.62 12.40 -31.98
N THR A 102 10.34 13.43 -31.53
CA THR A 102 11.21 13.31 -30.35
C THR A 102 10.40 13.06 -29.08
N ASP A 103 9.30 13.78 -28.88
CA ASP A 103 8.43 13.59 -27.71
C ASP A 103 7.82 12.18 -27.68
N LEU A 104 7.34 11.68 -28.83
CA LEU A 104 6.81 10.32 -28.94
C LEU A 104 7.89 9.26 -28.72
N ASN A 105 9.11 9.50 -29.21
CA ASN A 105 10.24 8.60 -29.00
C ASN A 105 10.66 8.56 -27.53
N ASP A 106 10.70 9.70 -26.84
CA ASP A 106 11.02 9.78 -25.41
C ASP A 106 9.94 9.10 -24.56
N GLN A 107 8.66 9.28 -24.92
CA GLN A 107 7.55 8.55 -24.29
C GLN A 107 7.69 7.04 -24.51
N LEU A 108 8.01 6.60 -25.73
CA LEU A 108 8.24 5.18 -26.04
C LEU A 108 9.39 4.60 -25.21
N GLN A 109 10.51 5.32 -25.08
CA GLN A 109 11.64 4.91 -24.25
C GLN A 109 11.26 4.83 -22.78
N SER A 110 10.54 5.84 -22.26
CA SER A 110 10.08 5.85 -20.87
C SER A 110 9.14 4.68 -20.55
N LEU A 111 8.22 4.35 -21.47
CA LEU A 111 7.33 3.21 -21.37
C LEU A 111 8.09 1.88 -21.44
N GLN A 112 9.13 1.81 -22.28
CA GLN A 112 9.98 0.63 -22.37
C GLN A 112 10.77 0.40 -21.08
N VAL A 113 11.37 1.46 -20.50
CA VAL A 113 12.04 1.38 -19.20
C VAL A 113 11.05 1.00 -18.09
N ALA A 114 9.85 1.59 -18.07
CA ALA A 114 8.82 1.22 -17.10
C ALA A 114 8.41 -0.27 -17.20
N LYS A 115 8.25 -0.78 -18.42
CA LYS A 115 7.95 -2.19 -18.68
C LYS A 115 9.09 -3.12 -18.25
N GLU A 116 10.35 -2.72 -18.46
CA GLU A 116 11.51 -3.48 -18.02
C GLU A 116 11.60 -3.51 -16.48
N MET A 117 11.41 -2.37 -15.81
CA MET A 117 11.34 -2.32 -14.34
C MET A 117 10.20 -3.18 -13.76
N GLU A 118 9.03 -3.19 -14.39
CA GLU A 118 7.90 -4.02 -13.97
C GLU A 118 8.21 -5.52 -14.14
N LYS A 119 8.85 -5.90 -15.25
CA LYS A 119 9.32 -7.28 -15.46
C LYS A 119 10.33 -7.69 -14.40
N ASP A 120 11.34 -6.86 -14.14
CA ASP A 120 12.37 -7.13 -13.13
C ASP A 120 11.74 -7.28 -11.73
N ALA A 121 10.75 -6.46 -11.41
CA ALA A 121 10.01 -6.56 -10.16
C ALA A 121 9.22 -7.88 -10.05
N PHE A 122 8.53 -8.29 -11.12
CA PHE A 122 7.83 -9.57 -11.14
C PHE A 122 8.77 -10.78 -11.11
N GLU A 123 9.92 -10.71 -11.79
CA GLU A 123 10.94 -11.75 -11.74
C GLU A 123 11.55 -11.88 -10.34
N ALA A 124 11.82 -10.76 -9.67
CA ALA A 124 12.27 -10.74 -8.28
C ALA A 124 11.23 -11.33 -7.32
N GLN A 125 9.96 -10.96 -7.46
CA GLN A 125 8.86 -11.55 -6.67
C GLN A 125 8.72 -13.05 -6.91
N LEU A 126 8.81 -13.49 -8.17
CA LEU A 126 8.75 -14.92 -8.51
C LEU A 126 9.94 -15.68 -7.93
N ALA A 127 11.14 -15.10 -7.98
CA ALA A 127 12.34 -15.68 -7.36
C ALA A 127 12.20 -15.78 -5.84
N GLN A 128 11.67 -14.74 -5.19
CA GLN A 128 11.40 -14.73 -3.75
C GLN A 128 10.39 -15.82 -3.37
N VAL A 129 9.24 -15.90 -4.05
CA VAL A 129 8.22 -16.93 -3.76
C VAL A 129 8.78 -18.34 -3.97
N ARG A 130 9.62 -18.56 -5.00
CA ARG A 130 10.31 -19.84 -5.21
C ARG A 130 11.27 -20.18 -4.08
N HIS A 131 12.02 -19.18 -3.59
CA HIS A 131 12.94 -19.36 -2.47
C HIS A 131 12.18 -19.71 -1.19
N GLU A 132 11.14 -18.96 -0.83
CA GLU A 132 10.30 -19.22 0.34
C GLU A 132 9.62 -20.60 0.26
N PHE A 133 9.14 -21.01 -0.91
CA PHE A 133 8.59 -22.35 -1.11
C PHE A 133 9.65 -23.45 -0.92
N GLN A 134 10.86 -23.22 -1.42
CA GLN A 134 11.95 -24.18 -1.26
C GLN A 134 12.39 -24.29 0.21
N GLU A 135 12.49 -23.17 0.94
CA GLU A 135 12.81 -23.15 2.37
C GLU A 135 11.74 -23.85 3.21
N THR A 136 10.46 -23.60 2.94
CA THR A 136 9.36 -24.27 3.67
C THR A 136 9.32 -25.77 3.39
N LYS A 137 9.60 -26.19 2.15
CA LYS A 137 9.78 -27.61 1.80
C LYS A 137 10.96 -28.22 2.56
N ASP A 138 12.10 -27.55 2.61
CA ASP A 138 13.28 -28.04 3.31
C ASP A 138 13.06 -28.10 4.83
N GLN A 139 12.34 -27.13 5.42
CA GLN A 139 11.91 -27.18 6.81
C GLN A 139 11.00 -28.38 7.08
N LEU A 140 9.94 -28.59 6.29
CA LEU A 140 9.03 -29.72 6.48
C LEU A 140 9.72 -31.08 6.27
N THR A 141 10.68 -31.17 5.35
CA THR A 141 11.45 -32.42 5.16
C THR A 141 12.40 -32.69 6.33
N THR A 142 13.07 -31.68 6.88
CA THR A 142 13.89 -31.85 8.08
C THR A 142 13.06 -32.23 9.31
N GLU A 143 11.86 -31.65 9.47
CA GLU A 143 10.92 -32.06 10.51
C GLU A 143 10.44 -33.49 10.32
N ASN A 144 10.12 -33.90 9.09
CA ASN A 144 9.70 -35.27 8.78
C ASN A 144 10.83 -36.28 9.09
N ILE A 145 12.08 -35.97 8.72
CA ILE A 145 13.24 -36.78 9.09
C ILE A 145 13.39 -36.85 10.63
N ALA A 146 13.27 -35.73 11.33
CA ALA A 146 13.37 -35.69 12.79
C ALA A 146 12.25 -36.48 13.48
N LEU A 147 11.03 -36.43 12.96
CA LEU A 147 9.90 -37.26 13.42
C LEU A 147 10.13 -38.74 13.12
N GLY A 148 10.68 -39.07 11.95
CA GLY A 148 11.09 -40.42 11.59
C GLY A 148 12.11 -41.00 12.58
N ILE A 149 13.16 -40.25 12.91
CA ILE A 149 14.16 -40.67 13.91
C ILE A 149 13.52 -40.88 15.28
N LYS A 150 12.63 -39.98 15.72
CA LYS A 150 11.89 -40.13 16.99
C LYS A 150 10.95 -41.33 17.00
N LEU A 151 10.34 -41.65 15.87
CA LEU A 151 9.46 -42.81 15.72
C LEU A 151 10.27 -44.10 15.82
N SER A 152 11.42 -44.19 15.14
CA SER A 152 12.33 -45.33 15.26
C SER A 152 12.81 -45.54 16.70
N SER A 153 13.19 -44.47 17.42
CA SER A 153 13.61 -44.61 18.82
C SER A 153 12.45 -45.01 19.75
N LEU A 154 11.22 -44.59 19.45
CA LEU A 154 10.03 -45.03 20.18
C LEU A 154 9.71 -46.51 19.91
N GLU A 155 9.87 -46.98 18.68
CA GLU A 155 9.72 -48.39 18.30
C GLU A 155 10.76 -49.28 18.97
N GLU A 156 12.02 -48.85 19.01
CA GLU A 156 13.10 -49.52 19.75
C GLU A 156 12.78 -49.61 21.25
N PHE A 157 12.32 -48.51 21.87
CA PHE A 157 11.92 -48.50 23.27
C PHE A 157 10.74 -49.44 23.54
N ARG A 158 9.75 -49.47 22.63
CA ARG A 158 8.61 -50.39 22.71
C ARG A 158 9.09 -51.84 22.68
N LEU A 159 9.99 -52.18 21.75
CA LEU A 159 10.56 -53.52 21.64
C LEU A 159 11.33 -53.91 22.91
N GLN A 160 12.19 -53.03 23.42
CA GLN A 160 12.92 -53.26 24.67
C GLN A 160 11.99 -53.48 25.87
N LYS A 161 10.90 -52.72 25.96
CA LYS A 161 9.89 -52.89 27.01
C LYS A 161 9.21 -54.25 26.91
N GLU A 162 8.86 -54.69 25.70
CA GLU A 162 8.26 -56.00 25.47
C GLU A 162 9.22 -57.13 25.86
N GLU A 163 10.48 -57.08 25.40
CA GLU A 163 11.50 -58.05 25.79
C GLU A 163 11.72 -58.10 27.31
N LEU A 164 11.76 -56.95 27.98
CA LEU A 164 11.89 -56.89 29.43
C LEU A 164 10.67 -57.48 30.13
N THR A 165 9.47 -57.22 29.60
CA THR A 165 8.22 -57.76 30.13
C THR A 165 8.18 -59.28 29.95
N GLU A 166 8.60 -59.81 28.80
CA GLU A 166 8.71 -61.26 28.57
C GLU A 166 9.70 -61.92 29.53
N LYS A 167 10.89 -61.33 29.72
CA LYS A 167 11.89 -61.81 30.68
C LYS A 167 11.33 -61.81 32.10
N TYR A 168 10.61 -60.76 32.47
CA TYR A 168 9.97 -60.64 33.77
C TYR A 168 8.90 -61.73 33.97
N MET A 169 8.02 -61.94 32.98
CA MET A 169 7.02 -63.02 33.01
C MET A 169 7.66 -64.40 33.10
N ALA A 170 8.75 -64.65 32.37
CA ALA A 170 9.47 -65.92 32.44
C ALA A 170 10.08 -66.17 33.84
N LEU A 171 10.60 -65.11 34.47
CA LEU A 171 11.15 -65.17 35.83
C LEU A 171 10.05 -65.36 36.89
N GLU A 172 8.92 -64.67 36.77
CA GLU A 172 7.75 -64.87 37.65
C GLU A 172 7.22 -66.30 37.55
N GLU A 173 7.13 -66.85 36.34
CA GLU A 173 6.70 -68.23 36.12
C GLU A 173 7.71 -69.23 36.68
N GLN A 174 9.02 -68.95 36.58
CA GLN A 174 10.06 -69.75 37.23
C GLN A 174 9.94 -69.68 38.76
N LEU A 175 9.71 -68.51 39.34
CA LEU A 175 9.54 -68.33 40.77
C LEU A 175 8.30 -69.10 41.26
N ARG A 176 7.18 -69.02 40.53
CA ARG A 176 5.98 -69.81 40.82
C ARG A 176 6.22 -71.31 40.80
N ARG A 177 6.95 -71.79 39.79
CA ARG A 177 7.34 -73.21 39.71
C ARG A 177 8.18 -73.63 40.92
N GLN A 178 9.19 -72.85 41.27
CA GLN A 178 10.02 -73.11 42.46
C GLN A 178 9.21 -73.07 43.76
N GLU A 179 8.32 -72.08 43.94
CA GLU A 179 7.42 -72.03 45.09
C GLU A 179 6.51 -73.25 45.17
N GLY A 180 6.00 -73.74 44.03
CA GLY A 180 5.24 -74.98 43.95
C GLY A 180 6.06 -76.18 44.40
N GLU A 181 7.27 -76.34 43.84
CA GLU A 181 8.20 -77.41 44.20
C GLU A 181 8.58 -77.38 45.69
N TYR A 182 8.84 -76.19 46.25
CA TYR A 182 9.13 -76.03 47.68
C TYR A 182 7.92 -76.34 48.56
N LYS A 183 6.71 -75.91 48.17
CA LYS A 183 5.47 -76.27 48.89
C LYS A 183 5.26 -77.78 48.90
N ASP A 184 5.47 -78.45 47.78
CA ASP A 184 5.37 -79.90 47.68
C ASP A 184 6.46 -80.60 48.51
N TYR A 185 7.68 -80.08 48.49
CA TYR A 185 8.79 -80.59 49.30
C TYR A 185 8.49 -80.48 50.80
N VAL A 186 8.02 -79.31 51.26
CA VAL A 186 7.62 -79.08 52.66
C VAL A 186 6.46 -79.98 53.04
N TYR A 187 5.41 -80.07 52.21
CA TYR A 187 4.28 -80.98 52.46
C TYR A 187 4.73 -82.43 52.59
N ASN A 188 5.66 -82.89 51.74
CA ASN A 188 6.22 -84.24 51.82
C ASN A 188 7.04 -84.46 53.08
N LEU A 189 7.84 -83.48 53.51
CA LEU A 189 8.59 -83.54 54.78
C LEU A 189 7.65 -83.53 55.99
N GLU A 190 6.64 -82.68 55.99
CA GLU A 190 5.62 -82.61 57.03
C GLU A 190 4.87 -83.92 57.13
N LYS A 191 4.43 -84.49 55.99
CA LYS A 191 3.79 -85.80 55.93
C LYS A 191 4.68 -86.90 56.52
N LYS A 192 5.97 -86.94 56.15
CA LYS A 192 6.94 -87.90 56.73
C LYS A 192 7.11 -87.69 58.24
N SER A 193 7.33 -86.45 58.68
CA SER A 193 7.47 -86.10 60.10
C SER A 193 6.21 -86.44 60.90
N VAL A 194 5.02 -86.23 60.35
CA VAL A 194 3.75 -86.60 61.00
C VAL A 194 3.65 -88.11 61.14
N LEU A 195 3.98 -88.88 60.10
CA LEU A 195 4.01 -90.35 60.15
C LEU A 195 5.05 -90.86 61.16
N ASP A 196 6.25 -90.27 61.21
CA ASP A 196 7.29 -90.64 62.16
C ASP A 196 6.91 -90.30 63.59
N LYS A 197 6.31 -89.12 63.83
CA LYS A 197 5.75 -88.75 65.14
C LYS A 197 4.63 -89.69 65.56
N ASP A 198 3.75 -90.10 64.65
CA ASP A 198 2.70 -91.07 64.94
C ASP A 198 3.29 -92.45 65.27
N ARG A 199 4.31 -92.90 64.51
CA ARG A 199 5.07 -94.12 64.81
C ARG A 199 5.74 -94.07 66.16
N LEU A 200 6.48 -92.99 66.46
CA LEU A 200 7.14 -92.76 67.75
C LEU A 200 6.11 -92.68 68.88
N ARG A 201 4.97 -92.01 68.68
CA ARG A 201 3.88 -92.00 69.66
C ARG A 201 3.34 -93.40 69.91
N LYS A 202 3.13 -94.20 68.87
CA LYS A 202 2.72 -95.61 69.01
C LYS A 202 3.76 -96.42 69.78
N GLU A 203 5.06 -96.27 69.47
CA GLU A 203 6.16 -96.93 70.18
C GLU A 203 6.28 -96.46 71.64
N ILE A 204 6.16 -95.14 71.90
CA ILE A 204 6.16 -94.55 73.24
C ILE A 204 4.94 -95.02 74.02
N ILE A 205 3.74 -95.02 73.45
CA ILE A 205 2.53 -95.52 74.12
C ILE A 205 2.71 -97.01 74.45
N GLN A 206 3.28 -97.82 73.55
CA GLN A 206 3.60 -99.22 73.85
C GLN A 206 4.60 -99.34 74.99
N ARG A 207 5.71 -98.59 74.96
CA ARG A 207 6.74 -98.59 76.02
C ARG A 207 6.23 -98.03 77.34
N VAL A 208 5.44 -96.96 77.32
CA VAL A 208 4.82 -96.37 78.50
C VAL A 208 3.74 -97.29 79.02
N ASN A 209 2.97 -97.98 78.19
CA ASN A 209 2.03 -98.99 78.69
C ASN A 209 2.78 -100.13 79.37
N LEU A 210 3.90 -100.60 78.81
CA LEU A 210 4.79 -101.57 79.45
C LEU A 210 5.35 -101.03 80.77
N VAL A 211 5.96 -99.84 80.76
CA VAL A 211 6.55 -99.19 81.94
C VAL A 211 5.49 -98.82 82.97
N ALA A 212 4.29 -98.41 82.58
CA ALA A 212 3.19 -98.10 83.49
C ALA A 212 2.58 -99.38 84.06
N THR A 213 2.57 -100.49 83.33
CA THR A 213 2.26 -101.79 83.94
C THR A 213 3.32 -102.21 84.96
N GLU A 214 4.59 -101.85 84.78
CA GLU A 214 5.66 -102.08 85.76
C GLU A 214 5.63 -101.09 86.93
N PHE A 215 5.45 -99.79 86.68
CA PHE A 215 5.33 -98.75 87.71
C PHE A 215 4.03 -98.84 88.49
N ARG A 216 2.90 -99.23 87.90
CA ARG A 216 1.69 -99.50 88.70
C ARG A 216 1.91 -100.68 89.66
N LYS A 217 2.77 -101.65 89.32
CA LYS A 217 3.19 -102.68 90.29
C LYS A 217 4.12 -102.13 91.37
N VAL A 218 4.99 -101.17 91.06
CA VAL A 218 6.00 -100.64 92.01
C VAL A 218 5.51 -99.44 92.85
N ALA A 219 4.89 -98.44 92.24
CA ALA A 219 4.43 -97.20 92.87
C ALA A 219 3.23 -97.40 93.80
N THR A 220 2.40 -98.42 93.56
CA THR A 220 1.35 -98.83 94.53
C THR A 220 1.97 -99.17 95.89
N ASN A 221 3.27 -99.47 95.96
CA ASN A 221 3.90 -99.87 97.21
C ASN A 221 4.63 -98.74 97.98
N GLN A 222 4.89 -97.54 97.42
CA GLN A 222 5.82 -96.59 98.08
C GLN A 222 5.61 -95.08 97.84
N MET A 223 4.38 -94.56 97.70
CA MET A 223 4.18 -93.10 97.62
C MET A 223 3.58 -92.48 98.89
N TRP A 224 4.32 -91.51 99.43
CA TRP A 224 3.96 -90.69 100.59
C TRP A 224 3.17 -89.45 100.15
N GLU A 225 2.27 -88.97 101.01
CA GLU A 225 1.26 -87.94 100.69
C GLU A 225 1.84 -86.58 100.24
N THR A 226 3.05 -86.22 100.68
CA THR A 226 3.77 -85.00 100.26
C THR A 226 4.09 -85.01 98.76
N THR A 227 4.53 -86.16 98.23
CA THR A 227 4.81 -86.31 96.79
C THR A 227 3.54 -86.19 95.97
N ARG A 228 2.42 -86.75 96.48
CA ARG A 228 1.11 -86.65 95.82
C ARG A 228 0.63 -85.20 95.76
N ARG A 229 0.79 -84.43 96.83
CA ARG A 229 0.40 -83.01 96.88
C ARG A 229 1.22 -82.15 95.91
N ALA A 230 2.54 -82.33 95.87
CA ALA A 230 3.41 -81.62 94.92
C ALA A 230 3.06 -81.91 93.45
N ILE A 231 2.69 -83.14 93.09
CA ILE A 231 2.25 -83.50 91.73
C ILE A 231 0.96 -82.77 91.37
N LEU A 232 -0.01 -82.72 92.29
CA LEU A 232 -1.29 -82.04 92.05
C LEU A 232 -1.10 -80.52 91.90
N GLU A 233 -0.27 -79.91 92.75
CA GLU A 233 0.07 -78.49 92.64
C GLU A 233 0.78 -78.19 91.32
N ASN A 234 1.75 -79.01 90.92
CA ASN A 234 2.47 -78.86 89.65
C ASN A 234 1.54 -79.05 88.44
N ASN A 235 0.58 -79.97 88.52
CA ASN A 235 -0.47 -80.14 87.51
C ASN A 235 -1.35 -78.88 87.40
N ASN A 236 -1.77 -78.31 88.53
CA ASN A 236 -2.52 -77.05 88.54
C ASN A 236 -1.71 -75.88 87.95
N VAL A 237 -0.44 -75.72 88.34
CA VAL A 237 0.47 -74.70 87.77
C VAL A 237 0.65 -74.92 86.27
N THR A 238 0.81 -76.16 85.81
CA THR A 238 0.92 -76.51 84.39
C THR A 238 -0.35 -76.16 83.63
N LEU A 239 -1.53 -76.43 84.20
CA LEU A 239 -2.82 -76.04 83.62
C LEU A 239 -2.93 -74.52 83.50
N GLN A 240 -2.56 -73.76 84.54
CA GLN A 240 -2.55 -72.29 84.50
C GLN A 240 -1.57 -71.76 83.46
N LEU A 241 -0.34 -72.29 83.42
CA LEU A 241 0.67 -71.93 82.41
C LEU A 241 0.16 -72.21 80.99
N SER A 242 -0.54 -73.32 80.78
CA SER A 242 -1.14 -73.64 79.49
C SER A 242 -2.24 -72.66 79.08
N LYS A 243 -3.04 -72.16 80.04
CA LYS A 243 -4.08 -71.15 79.81
C LYS A 243 -3.46 -69.82 79.43
N VAL A 244 -2.47 -69.35 80.19
CA VAL A 244 -1.73 -68.10 79.91
C VAL A 244 -1.01 -68.19 78.56
N SER A 245 -0.38 -69.33 78.24
CA SER A 245 0.26 -69.56 76.94
C SER A 245 -0.74 -69.47 75.78
N LYS A 246 -1.92 -70.10 75.90
CA LYS A 246 -2.99 -70.01 74.89
C LYS A 246 -3.46 -68.57 74.68
N GLN A 247 -3.66 -67.82 75.77
CA GLN A 247 -4.01 -66.40 75.70
C GLN A 247 -2.90 -65.56 75.03
N GLY A 248 -1.63 -65.84 75.34
CA GLY A 248 -0.49 -65.19 74.70
C GLY A 248 -0.45 -65.42 73.19
N VAL A 249 -0.73 -66.63 72.72
CA VAL A 249 -0.81 -66.95 71.28
C VAL A 249 -1.98 -66.23 70.61
N GLN A 250 -3.15 -66.16 71.26
CA GLN A 250 -4.31 -65.42 70.73
C GLN A 250 -4.01 -63.93 70.58
N LEU A 251 -3.42 -63.30 71.60
CA LEU A 251 -3.02 -61.89 71.54
C LEU A 251 -1.99 -61.62 70.44
N LEU A 252 -1.05 -62.54 70.20
CA LEU A 252 -0.09 -62.42 69.10
C LEU A 252 -0.79 -62.50 67.74
N GLN A 253 -1.75 -63.41 67.57
CA GLN A 253 -2.54 -63.52 66.34
C GLN A 253 -3.37 -62.26 66.07
N GLU A 254 -4.03 -61.71 67.09
CA GLU A 254 -4.76 -60.44 66.99
C GLU A 254 -3.81 -59.28 66.65
N ASN A 255 -2.63 -59.22 67.26
CA ASN A 255 -1.63 -58.19 66.98
C ASN A 255 -1.15 -58.25 65.52
N GLU A 256 -0.89 -59.45 64.99
CA GLU A 256 -0.52 -59.63 63.58
C GLU A 256 -1.66 -59.27 62.62
N GLN A 257 -2.91 -59.60 62.96
CA GLN A 257 -4.08 -59.18 62.18
C GLN A 257 -4.24 -57.65 62.17
N LEU A 258 -4.08 -57.00 63.33
CA LEU A 258 -4.14 -55.54 63.46
C LEU A 258 -3.02 -54.85 62.68
N LYS A 259 -1.78 -55.36 62.74
CA LYS A 259 -0.66 -54.87 61.92
C LYS A 259 -0.96 -55.04 60.44
N GLY A 260 -1.50 -56.19 60.03
CA GLY A 260 -1.90 -56.44 58.65
C GLY A 260 -2.98 -55.47 58.16
N ALA A 261 -4.00 -55.20 59.00
CA ALA A 261 -5.04 -54.22 58.70
C ALA A 261 -4.50 -52.79 58.63
N GLN A 262 -3.61 -52.42 59.56
CA GLN A 262 -2.93 -51.13 59.56
C GLN A 262 -2.08 -50.95 58.30
N GLY A 263 -1.32 -51.97 57.90
CA GLY A 263 -0.52 -51.95 56.67
C GLY A 263 -1.39 -51.73 55.42
N LYS A 264 -2.53 -52.42 55.31
CA LYS A 264 -3.50 -52.22 54.22
C LYS A 264 -4.07 -50.80 54.21
N LEU A 265 -4.42 -50.25 55.37
CA LEU A 265 -4.94 -48.89 55.49
C LEU A 265 -3.88 -47.85 55.06
N CYS A 266 -2.62 -48.05 55.45
CA CYS A 266 -1.51 -47.19 55.01
C CYS A 266 -1.35 -47.20 53.49
N GLN A 267 -1.40 -48.39 52.86
CA GLN A 267 -1.32 -48.52 51.40
C GLN A 267 -2.49 -47.81 50.69
N GLN A 268 -3.70 -47.89 51.25
CA GLN A 268 -4.86 -47.17 50.70
C GLN A 268 -4.71 -45.66 50.83
N LEU A 269 -4.19 -45.16 51.97
CA LEU A 269 -3.92 -43.74 52.16
C LEU A 269 -2.87 -43.23 51.18
N GLU A 270 -1.78 -43.97 50.99
CA GLU A 270 -0.73 -43.62 50.02
C GLU A 270 -1.28 -43.56 48.58
N LEU A 271 -2.11 -44.53 48.18
CA LEU A 271 -2.77 -44.51 46.87
C LEU A 271 -3.69 -43.29 46.70
N LEU A 272 -4.47 -42.95 47.72
CA LEU A 272 -5.36 -41.79 47.72
C LEU A 272 -4.58 -40.46 47.66
N GLU A 273 -3.50 -40.34 48.41
CA GLU A 273 -2.60 -39.17 48.39
C GLU A 273 -1.97 -38.99 47.01
N ASN A 274 -1.43 -40.06 46.42
CA ASN A 274 -0.85 -40.03 45.07
C ASN A 274 -1.91 -39.63 44.02
N THR A 275 -3.11 -40.18 44.11
CA THR A 275 -4.22 -39.86 43.19
C THR A 275 -4.63 -38.39 43.34
N GLN A 276 -4.71 -37.88 44.57
CA GLN A 276 -5.02 -36.47 44.85
C GLN A 276 -3.96 -35.54 44.28
N GLU A 277 -2.67 -35.88 44.40
CA GLU A 277 -1.58 -35.09 43.83
C GLU A 277 -1.67 -35.02 42.30
N ILE A 278 -1.92 -36.15 41.64
CA ILE A 278 -2.11 -36.22 40.19
C ILE A 278 -3.32 -35.37 39.76
N MET A 279 -4.45 -35.47 40.47
CA MET A 279 -5.65 -34.66 40.20
C MET A 279 -5.38 -33.17 40.39
N ALA A 280 -4.65 -32.78 41.45
CA ALA A 280 -4.28 -31.40 41.70
C ALA A 280 -3.39 -30.83 40.58
N LYS A 281 -2.39 -31.59 40.12
CA LYS A 281 -1.54 -31.21 38.98
C LYS A 281 -2.35 -31.05 37.70
N LYS A 282 -3.24 -32.00 37.40
CA LYS A 282 -4.14 -31.93 36.24
C LYS A 282 -5.07 -30.71 36.33
N ASN A 283 -5.62 -30.42 37.51
CA ASN A 283 -6.47 -29.25 37.73
C ASN A 283 -5.71 -27.93 37.47
N ILE A 284 -4.46 -27.82 37.94
CA ILE A 284 -3.59 -26.66 37.64
C ILE A 284 -3.36 -26.53 36.13
N GLY A 285 -3.10 -27.65 35.44
CA GLY A 285 -2.97 -27.67 33.98
C GLY A 285 -4.24 -27.18 33.26
N ASN A 286 -5.40 -27.71 33.65
CA ASN A 286 -6.70 -27.32 33.09
C ASN A 286 -7.00 -25.84 33.34
N GLN A 287 -6.71 -25.32 34.54
CA GLN A 287 -6.88 -23.89 34.85
C GLN A 287 -6.03 -22.99 33.94
N LYS A 288 -4.77 -23.37 33.67
CA LYS A 288 -3.92 -22.63 32.72
C LYS A 288 -4.52 -22.62 31.32
N VAL A 289 -5.02 -23.76 30.84
CA VAL A 289 -5.69 -23.87 29.54
C VAL A 289 -6.92 -22.97 29.48
N ILE A 290 -7.77 -22.98 30.52
CA ILE A 290 -8.95 -22.12 30.61
C ILE A 290 -8.57 -20.63 30.55
N LEU A 291 -7.53 -20.21 31.28
CA LEU A 291 -7.04 -18.83 31.24
C LEU A 291 -6.53 -18.45 29.85
N MET A 292 -5.78 -19.33 29.18
CA MET A 292 -5.31 -19.10 27.82
C MET A 292 -6.46 -18.99 26.82
N LEU A 293 -7.46 -19.87 26.90
CA LEU A 293 -8.65 -19.80 26.04
C LEU A 293 -9.45 -18.52 26.30
N THR A 294 -9.63 -18.14 27.57
CA THR A 294 -10.33 -16.89 27.95
C THR A 294 -9.64 -15.67 27.34
N GLU A 295 -8.31 -15.63 27.41
CA GLU A 295 -7.50 -14.57 26.82
C GLU A 295 -7.58 -14.56 25.28
N LYS A 296 -7.57 -15.74 24.63
CA LYS A 296 -7.78 -15.86 23.18
C LYS A 296 -9.17 -15.38 22.76
N CYS A 297 -10.23 -15.75 23.49
CA CYS A 297 -11.59 -15.26 23.23
C CYS A 297 -11.71 -13.74 23.44
N ARG A 298 -10.93 -13.16 24.36
CA ARG A 298 -10.87 -11.70 24.56
C ARG A 298 -10.17 -11.01 23.38
N GLN A 299 -9.08 -11.58 22.87
CA GLN A 299 -8.36 -11.07 21.69
C GLN A 299 -9.24 -11.14 20.45
N GLN A 300 -9.93 -12.26 20.23
CA GLN A 300 -10.84 -12.44 19.10
C GLN A 300 -11.98 -11.42 19.13
N ARG A 301 -12.56 -11.15 20.31
CA ARG A 301 -13.61 -10.11 20.46
C ARG A 301 -13.12 -8.71 20.09
N LYS A 302 -11.90 -8.36 20.51
CA LYS A 302 -11.28 -7.08 20.09
C LYS A 302 -11.08 -7.01 18.59
N GLY A 303 -10.57 -8.09 17.98
CA GLY A 303 -10.40 -8.15 16.52
C GLY A 303 -11.73 -8.05 15.76
N THR A 304 -12.81 -8.64 16.27
CA THR A 304 -14.15 -8.49 15.67
C THR A 304 -14.69 -7.07 15.81
N GLU A 305 -14.51 -6.42 16.97
CA GLU A 305 -14.92 -5.02 17.18
C GLU A 305 -14.14 -4.07 16.23
N GLU A 306 -12.84 -4.26 16.08
CA GLU A 306 -12.00 -3.50 15.14
C GLU A 306 -12.44 -3.71 13.68
N ALA A 307 -12.74 -4.95 13.29
CA ALA A 307 -13.23 -5.26 11.94
C ALA A 307 -14.61 -4.63 11.66
N GLU A 308 -15.51 -4.61 12.64
CA GLU A 308 -16.81 -3.94 12.54
C GLU A 308 -16.65 -2.42 12.40
N GLN A 309 -15.73 -1.81 13.15
CA GLN A 309 -15.42 -0.37 13.02
C GLN A 309 -14.86 -0.03 11.63
N LEU A 310 -13.91 -0.83 11.12
CA LEU A 310 -13.38 -0.66 9.77
C LEU A 310 -14.47 -0.82 8.71
N ARG A 311 -15.38 -1.79 8.88
CA ARG A 311 -16.52 -2.00 7.97
C ARG A 311 -17.46 -0.80 7.95
N LEU A 312 -17.73 -0.18 9.10
CA LEU A 312 -18.55 1.03 9.17
C LEU A 312 -17.87 2.22 8.47
N GLN A 313 -16.55 2.36 8.63
CA GLN A 313 -15.78 3.41 7.94
C GLN A 313 -15.75 3.20 6.43
N LEU A 314 -15.56 1.97 5.95
CA LEU A 314 -15.62 1.62 4.54
C LEU A 314 -16.99 1.97 3.95
N PHE A 315 -18.07 1.62 4.64
CA PHE A 315 -19.43 1.95 4.21
C PHE A 315 -19.67 3.47 4.11
N GLN A 316 -19.13 4.25 5.06
CA GLN A 316 -19.19 5.72 4.99
C GLN A 316 -18.40 6.28 3.79
N LEU A 317 -17.23 5.71 3.50
CA LEU A 317 -16.43 6.11 2.35
C LEU A 317 -17.11 5.77 1.02
N GLU A 318 -17.74 4.59 0.93
CA GLU A 318 -18.54 4.18 -0.24
C GLU A 318 -19.70 5.15 -0.50
N GLN A 319 -20.45 5.53 0.54
CA GLN A 319 -21.50 6.55 0.40
C GLN A 319 -20.95 7.90 -0.07
N ASN A 320 -19.81 8.34 0.48
CA ASN A 320 -19.18 9.58 0.07
C ASN A 320 -18.74 9.54 -1.41
N ILE A 321 -18.18 8.41 -1.87
CA ILE A 321 -17.80 8.22 -3.28
C ILE A 321 -19.06 8.29 -4.16
N GLU A 322 -20.13 7.59 -3.82
CA GLU A 322 -21.39 7.66 -4.59
C GLU A 322 -21.95 9.09 -4.66
N THR A 323 -21.87 9.86 -3.56
CA THR A 323 -22.33 11.26 -3.56
C THR A 323 -21.45 12.15 -4.44
N LEU A 324 -20.13 11.95 -4.42
CA LEU A 324 -19.18 12.65 -5.26
C LEU A 324 -19.33 12.29 -6.74
N GLU A 325 -19.63 11.04 -7.05
CA GLU A 325 -19.91 10.59 -8.42
C GLU A 325 -21.18 11.25 -8.98
N LYS A 326 -22.26 11.29 -8.19
CA LYS A 326 -23.50 11.99 -8.55
C LYS A 326 -23.24 13.48 -8.79
N ALA A 327 -22.51 14.14 -7.89
CA ALA A 327 -22.13 15.55 -8.05
C ALA A 327 -21.27 15.78 -9.31
N ASN A 328 -20.32 14.90 -9.60
CA ASN A 328 -19.51 14.97 -10.82
C ASN A 328 -20.35 14.77 -12.09
N GLN A 329 -21.35 13.89 -12.07
CA GLN A 329 -22.28 13.72 -13.20
C GLN A 329 -23.11 14.98 -13.43
N THR A 330 -23.62 15.60 -12.35
CA THR A 330 -24.32 16.89 -12.44
C THR A 330 -23.42 17.98 -13.02
N LEU A 331 -22.20 18.16 -12.50
CA LEU A 331 -21.25 19.15 -13.01
C LEU A 331 -20.87 18.92 -14.48
N ARG A 332 -20.73 17.65 -14.90
CA ARG A 332 -20.49 17.32 -16.31
C ARG A 332 -21.68 17.73 -17.19
N SER A 333 -22.91 17.43 -16.75
CA SER A 333 -24.11 17.83 -17.50
C SER A 333 -24.27 19.36 -17.59
N GLU A 334 -23.95 20.10 -16.52
CA GLU A 334 -23.94 21.57 -16.52
C GLU A 334 -22.87 22.13 -17.47
N LYS A 335 -21.67 21.53 -17.45
CA LYS A 335 -20.59 21.88 -18.39
C LYS A 335 -21.02 21.66 -19.84
N ASP A 336 -21.61 20.51 -20.15
CA ASP A 336 -22.05 20.19 -21.50
C ASP A 336 -23.15 21.16 -21.98
N GLN A 337 -24.08 21.54 -21.09
CA GLN A 337 -25.09 22.58 -21.37
C GLN A 337 -24.45 23.94 -21.65
N LEU A 338 -23.47 24.36 -20.84
CA LEU A 338 -22.74 25.61 -21.04
C LEU A 338 -21.93 25.60 -22.34
N ASP A 339 -21.29 24.47 -22.67
CA ASP A 339 -20.53 24.31 -23.92
C ASP A 339 -21.47 24.39 -25.13
N GLU A 340 -22.68 23.84 -25.06
CA GLU A 340 -23.68 23.95 -26.14
C GLU A 340 -24.20 25.39 -26.29
N GLN A 341 -24.54 26.07 -25.18
CA GLN A 341 -24.92 27.49 -25.20
C GLN A 341 -23.81 28.35 -25.81
N LEU A 342 -22.55 28.05 -25.50
CA LEU A 342 -21.40 28.79 -26.03
C LEU A 342 -21.25 28.57 -27.54
N LYS A 343 -21.50 27.36 -28.05
CA LYS A 343 -21.54 27.10 -29.50
C LYS A 343 -22.67 27.86 -30.19
N GLU A 344 -23.86 27.86 -29.61
CA GLU A 344 -25.02 28.61 -30.14
C GLU A 344 -24.70 30.10 -30.23
N GLN A 345 -24.15 30.69 -29.15
CA GLN A 345 -23.75 32.10 -29.11
C GLN A 345 -22.63 32.41 -30.12
N ARG A 346 -21.66 31.51 -30.31
CA ARG A 346 -20.63 31.66 -31.35
C ARG A 346 -21.23 31.61 -32.76
N ALA A 347 -22.16 30.70 -33.02
CA ALA A 347 -22.84 30.60 -34.32
C ALA A 347 -23.65 31.87 -34.62
N GLU A 348 -24.36 32.39 -33.63
CA GLU A 348 -25.11 33.66 -33.74
C GLU A 348 -24.18 34.85 -33.97
N ALA A 349 -23.07 34.94 -33.22
CA ALA A 349 -22.06 35.99 -33.42
C ALA A 349 -21.44 35.93 -34.82
N ASN A 350 -21.13 34.74 -35.34
CA ASN A 350 -20.61 34.57 -36.70
C ASN A 350 -21.63 34.99 -37.75
N ARG A 351 -22.90 34.61 -37.57
CA ARG A 351 -23.99 35.03 -38.47
C ARG A 351 -24.14 36.54 -38.49
N LEU A 352 -24.19 37.19 -37.33
CA LEU A 352 -24.27 38.66 -37.22
C LEU A 352 -23.05 39.34 -37.84
N GLN A 353 -21.86 38.76 -37.67
CA GLN A 353 -20.64 39.27 -38.29
C GLN A 353 -20.71 39.17 -39.83
N GLU A 354 -21.21 38.06 -40.38
CA GLU A 354 -21.43 37.93 -41.81
C GLU A 354 -22.46 38.93 -42.34
N GLU A 355 -23.59 39.10 -41.66
CA GLU A 355 -24.60 40.11 -42.00
C GLU A 355 -24.01 41.53 -41.96
N LEU A 356 -23.22 41.86 -40.93
CA LEU A 356 -22.51 43.14 -40.82
C LEU A 356 -21.54 43.35 -41.99
N THR A 357 -20.78 42.32 -42.39
CA THR A 357 -19.86 42.45 -43.53
C THR A 357 -20.59 42.61 -44.88
N LYS A 358 -21.74 41.94 -45.06
CA LYS A 358 -22.59 42.10 -46.25
C LYS A 358 -23.14 43.53 -46.31
N GLU A 359 -23.66 44.04 -45.20
CA GLU A 359 -24.13 45.42 -45.06
C GLU A 359 -23.01 46.43 -45.31
N GLN A 360 -21.82 46.21 -44.76
CA GLN A 360 -20.66 47.08 -45.00
C GLN A 360 -20.29 47.12 -46.48
N LYS A 361 -20.28 45.98 -47.19
CA LYS A 361 -20.03 45.92 -48.64
C LYS A 361 -21.08 46.70 -49.44
N ILE A 362 -22.35 46.54 -49.09
CA ILE A 362 -23.45 47.29 -49.72
C ILE A 362 -23.26 48.79 -49.47
N ARG A 363 -22.97 49.20 -48.23
CA ARG A 363 -22.71 50.60 -47.88
C ARG A 363 -21.51 51.18 -48.61
N THR A 364 -20.41 50.44 -48.75
CA THR A 364 -19.25 50.91 -49.52
C THR A 364 -19.59 51.06 -50.99
N ASN A 365 -20.35 50.13 -51.57
CA ASN A 365 -20.79 50.21 -52.96
C ASN A 365 -21.73 51.41 -53.17
N LEU A 366 -22.69 51.63 -52.27
CA LEU A 366 -23.55 52.81 -52.33
C LEU A 366 -22.74 54.10 -52.18
N LYS A 367 -21.72 54.13 -51.31
CA LYS A 367 -20.83 55.28 -51.15
C LYS A 367 -20.02 55.55 -52.41
N THR A 368 -19.48 54.53 -53.07
CA THR A 368 -18.72 54.70 -54.33
C THR A 368 -19.62 55.22 -55.44
N VAL A 369 -20.81 54.65 -55.61
CA VAL A 369 -21.82 55.15 -56.56
C VAL A 369 -22.16 56.61 -56.25
N LEU A 370 -22.44 56.96 -55.00
CA LEU A 370 -22.74 58.34 -54.61
C LEU A 370 -21.59 59.30 -54.94
N THR A 371 -20.35 58.91 -54.67
CA THR A 371 -19.18 59.73 -55.01
C THR A 371 -19.01 59.90 -56.52
N GLN A 372 -19.25 58.86 -57.32
CA GLN A 372 -19.18 58.93 -58.78
C GLN A 372 -20.34 59.75 -59.37
N ALA A 373 -21.54 59.62 -58.82
CA ALA A 373 -22.67 60.48 -59.18
C ALA A 373 -22.39 61.95 -58.85
N THR A 374 -21.77 62.21 -57.69
CA THR A 374 -21.37 63.56 -57.27
C THR A 374 -20.27 64.13 -58.17
N SER A 375 -19.32 63.33 -58.64
CA SER A 375 -18.31 63.79 -59.61
C SER A 375 -18.93 64.08 -60.98
N LEU A 376 -19.78 63.18 -61.51
CA LEU A 376 -20.50 63.43 -62.77
C LEU A 376 -21.34 64.71 -62.71
N LEU A 377 -22.03 64.96 -61.58
CA LEU A 377 -22.76 66.22 -61.37
C LEU A 377 -21.83 67.44 -61.34
N ARG A 378 -20.65 67.33 -60.73
CA ARG A 378 -19.66 68.41 -60.70
C ARG A 378 -19.11 68.69 -62.10
N ASP A 379 -18.81 67.65 -62.88
CA ASP A 379 -18.34 67.78 -64.25
C ASP A 379 -19.40 68.46 -65.13
N ILE A 380 -20.66 68.06 -65.01
CA ILE A 380 -21.80 68.70 -65.70
C ILE A 380 -21.91 70.20 -65.36
N LEU A 381 -21.66 70.58 -64.10
CA LEU A 381 -21.70 71.98 -63.66
C LEU A 381 -20.47 72.79 -64.10
N GLN A 382 -19.33 72.14 -64.33
CA GLN A 382 -18.06 72.78 -64.65
C GLN A 382 -17.83 72.95 -66.17
N MET A 383 -18.59 72.21 -67.01
CA MET A 383 -18.62 72.36 -68.47
C MET A 383 -19.10 73.79 -68.84
N ARG A 384 -18.16 74.63 -69.25
CA ARG A 384 -18.40 76.01 -69.74
C ARG A 384 -18.56 75.96 -71.28
N PRO A 385 -19.54 76.65 -71.88
CA PRO A 385 -19.58 76.81 -73.34
C PRO A 385 -18.36 77.62 -73.78
N GLU A 386 -17.52 77.08 -74.66
CA GLU A 386 -16.34 77.79 -75.18
C GLU A 386 -16.63 78.70 -76.37
N THR A 387 -17.90 78.92 -76.74
CA THR A 387 -18.27 79.81 -77.84
C THR A 387 -19.34 80.82 -77.41
N GLU A 388 -19.00 82.11 -77.46
CA GLU A 388 -19.95 83.23 -77.35
C GLU A 388 -20.73 83.48 -78.65
N ASP A 389 -20.43 82.73 -79.72
CA ASP A 389 -21.15 82.81 -80.99
C ASP A 389 -22.24 81.74 -81.04
N GLY A 390 -23.47 82.19 -81.34
CA GLY A 390 -24.72 81.42 -81.33
C GLY A 390 -24.84 80.28 -82.35
N ASP A 391 -23.73 79.67 -82.73
CA ASP A 391 -23.72 78.38 -83.38
C ASP A 391 -24.01 77.31 -82.33
N PHE A 392 -25.05 76.54 -82.62
CA PHE A 392 -25.49 75.38 -81.88
C PHE A 392 -24.28 74.51 -81.58
N ASP A 393 -23.71 74.63 -80.38
CA ASP A 393 -22.67 73.74 -79.92
C ASP A 393 -23.31 72.38 -79.64
N VAL A 394 -23.53 71.67 -80.74
CA VAL A 394 -24.04 70.31 -80.77
C VAL A 394 -23.09 69.43 -79.95
N VAL A 395 -21.79 69.74 -79.90
CA VAL A 395 -20.80 68.99 -79.13
C VAL A 395 -21.05 69.15 -77.63
N PHE A 396 -21.22 70.39 -77.13
CA PHE A 396 -21.55 70.62 -75.72
C PHE A 396 -22.88 69.98 -75.30
N GLN A 397 -23.93 70.13 -76.13
CA GLN A 397 -25.24 69.50 -75.87
C GLN A 397 -25.13 67.97 -75.87
N LEU A 398 -24.35 67.39 -76.80
CA LEU A 398 -24.14 65.95 -76.90
C LEU A 398 -23.36 65.43 -75.69
N GLN A 399 -22.27 66.10 -75.30
CA GLN A 399 -21.42 65.71 -74.19
C GLN A 399 -22.14 65.85 -72.85
N ARG A 400 -22.96 66.90 -72.66
CA ARG A 400 -23.84 67.04 -71.50
C ARG A 400 -24.91 65.95 -71.45
N LYS A 401 -25.54 65.62 -72.60
CA LYS A 401 -26.51 64.51 -72.68
C LYS A 401 -25.85 63.17 -72.38
N GLU A 402 -24.64 62.95 -72.84
CA GLU A 402 -23.87 61.74 -72.58
C GLU A 402 -23.52 61.61 -71.10
N LEU A 403 -23.05 62.68 -70.45
CA LEU A 403 -22.81 62.68 -68.99
C LEU A 403 -24.10 62.46 -68.18
N LEU A 404 -25.23 63.03 -68.61
CA LEU A 404 -26.53 62.79 -67.98
C LEU A 404 -27.01 61.35 -68.19
N GLN A 405 -26.79 60.77 -69.38
CA GLN A 405 -27.06 59.37 -69.64
C GLN A 405 -26.15 58.46 -68.79
N GLN A 406 -24.86 58.78 -68.68
CA GLN A 406 -23.94 58.06 -67.81
C GLN A 406 -24.37 58.14 -66.35
N LEU A 407 -24.82 59.31 -65.87
CA LEU A 407 -25.38 59.48 -64.52
C LEU A 407 -26.65 58.64 -64.33
N LEU A 408 -27.55 58.63 -65.31
CA LEU A 408 -28.76 57.81 -65.27
C LEU A 408 -28.45 56.31 -65.27
N VAL A 409 -27.47 55.86 -66.06
CA VAL A 409 -26.99 54.47 -66.10
C VAL A 409 -26.35 54.09 -64.75
N LEU A 410 -25.51 54.95 -64.19
CA LEU A 410 -24.87 54.72 -62.90
C LEU A 410 -25.91 54.59 -61.77
N LEU A 411 -26.84 55.54 -61.69
CA LEU A 411 -27.91 55.51 -60.68
C LEU A 411 -28.87 54.34 -60.90
N SER A 412 -29.22 53.99 -62.13
CA SER A 412 -30.08 52.84 -62.40
C SER A 412 -29.40 51.51 -62.05
N SER A 413 -28.09 51.36 -62.27
CA SER A 413 -27.32 50.19 -61.82
C SER A 413 -27.28 50.05 -60.29
N ALA A 414 -27.27 51.18 -59.56
CA ALA A 414 -27.31 51.19 -58.11
C ALA A 414 -28.72 50.92 -57.54
N VAL A 415 -29.77 51.35 -58.23
CA VAL A 415 -31.16 51.03 -57.87
C VAL A 415 -31.47 49.55 -58.09
N VAL A 416 -30.94 48.94 -59.16
CA VAL A 416 -31.05 47.48 -59.38
C VAL A 416 -30.23 46.69 -58.35
N SER A 417 -29.23 47.31 -57.73
CA SER A 417 -28.49 46.72 -56.61
C SER A 417 -29.26 46.72 -55.29
N LYS A 418 -30.55 47.09 -55.28
CA LYS A 418 -31.47 46.79 -54.18
C LYS A 418 -31.86 45.32 -54.29
N PRO A 419 -31.37 44.41 -53.43
CA PRO A 419 -31.94 43.09 -53.34
C PRO A 419 -33.34 43.30 -52.77
N GLN A 420 -34.33 42.93 -53.56
CA GLN A 420 -35.66 42.60 -53.12
C GLN A 420 -35.52 41.46 -52.08
N GLN A 421 -35.18 41.81 -50.84
CA GLN A 421 -35.42 40.94 -49.69
C GLN A 421 -36.93 40.91 -49.50
N ASP A 422 -37.52 40.05 -50.32
CA ASP A 422 -38.85 39.54 -50.15
C ASP A 422 -38.92 38.89 -48.77
N MET A 423 -39.61 39.59 -47.86
CA MET A 423 -40.52 39.12 -46.83
C MET A 423 -40.53 37.61 -46.53
N GLY A 424 -39.36 37.06 -46.18
CA GLY A 424 -39.23 35.76 -45.55
C GLY A 424 -39.49 35.88 -44.06
N SER A 425 -40.77 36.01 -43.70
CA SER A 425 -41.35 35.68 -42.39
C SER A 425 -40.44 35.99 -41.18
N HIS A 426 -40.66 37.18 -40.63
CA HIS A 426 -40.43 37.50 -39.23
C HIS A 426 -41.30 36.51 -38.41
N GLN A 427 -40.82 35.28 -38.21
CA GLN A 427 -41.47 34.36 -37.29
C GLN A 427 -41.14 34.86 -35.90
N ASP A 428 -42.10 35.62 -35.41
CA ASP A 428 -42.31 36.15 -34.09
C ASP A 428 -42.13 35.03 -33.04
N LYS A 429 -40.87 34.69 -32.73
CA LYS A 429 -40.55 33.90 -31.55
C LYS A 429 -40.54 34.87 -30.38
N GLN A 430 -41.74 35.05 -29.84
CA GLN A 430 -42.02 35.61 -28.54
C GLN A 430 -40.92 35.26 -27.53
N PRO A 431 -40.45 36.24 -26.75
CA PRO A 431 -39.32 36.08 -25.83
C PRO A 431 -39.73 35.20 -24.66
N ALA A 432 -39.15 33.99 -24.59
CA ALA A 432 -39.22 33.18 -23.39
C ALA A 432 -38.37 33.85 -22.30
N GLY A 433 -39.08 34.54 -21.40
CA GLY A 433 -38.72 34.81 -20.01
C GLY A 433 -37.23 34.92 -19.67
N LEU A 434 -36.72 36.14 -19.71
CA LEU A 434 -35.53 36.55 -18.96
C LEU A 434 -35.88 36.47 -17.45
N SER A 435 -35.72 35.30 -16.83
CA SER A 435 -35.86 35.18 -15.38
C SER A 435 -34.61 35.79 -14.72
N LYS A 436 -34.84 36.94 -14.09
CA LYS A 436 -33.85 37.70 -13.33
C LYS A 436 -33.54 36.98 -12.02
N ASP A 437 -32.60 36.05 -12.01
CA ASP A 437 -31.92 35.67 -10.76
C ASP A 437 -30.54 36.32 -10.72
N SER A 438 -30.57 37.59 -10.33
CA SER A 438 -29.39 38.34 -9.90
C SER A 438 -29.20 38.13 -8.40
N ARG A 439 -27.94 37.88 -8.01
CA ARG A 439 -27.41 37.60 -6.65
C ARG A 439 -27.49 36.11 -6.34
N LEU A 440 -26.36 35.40 -6.31
CA LEU A 440 -25.42 35.47 -5.20
C LEU A 440 -23.97 35.44 -5.72
N ILE A 441 -23.34 36.61 -5.77
CA ILE A 441 -21.88 36.71 -5.87
C ILE A 441 -21.30 36.25 -4.54
N ALA A 442 -20.56 35.14 -4.61
CA ALA A 442 -19.33 34.85 -3.88
C ALA A 442 -19.23 35.39 -2.43
N GLN A 443 -19.68 34.58 -1.48
CA GLN A 443 -19.03 34.48 -0.16
C GLN A 443 -18.42 33.08 -0.01
N THR A 444 -17.48 32.73 -0.89
CA THR A 444 -16.54 31.65 -0.58
C THR A 444 -15.49 32.23 0.37
N SER A 445 -15.77 32.03 1.65
CA SER A 445 -14.94 32.48 2.75
C SER A 445 -13.53 31.90 2.60
N LYS A 446 -12.52 32.78 2.63
CA LYS A 446 -11.11 32.42 2.84
C LYS A 446 -10.84 31.73 4.20
N GLN A 447 -11.89 31.37 4.94
CA GLN A 447 -11.79 30.63 6.20
C GLN A 447 -11.57 29.13 6.00
N GLY A 448 -11.94 28.55 4.84
CA GLY A 448 -11.70 27.12 4.58
C GLY A 448 -10.22 26.74 4.57
N ALA A 449 -9.37 27.56 3.94
CA ALA A 449 -7.93 27.31 3.89
C ALA A 449 -7.26 27.51 5.27
N ALA A 450 -7.71 28.49 6.06
CA ALA A 450 -7.21 28.70 7.41
C ALA A 450 -7.66 27.58 8.36
N SER A 451 -8.89 27.07 8.22
CA SER A 451 -9.40 25.95 9.01
C SER A 451 -8.64 24.66 8.72
N LEU A 452 -8.29 24.38 7.45
CA LEU A 452 -7.46 23.22 7.11
C LEU A 452 -6.04 23.34 7.68
N LEU A 453 -5.41 24.52 7.62
CA LEU A 453 -4.09 24.73 8.25
C LEU A 453 -4.15 24.64 9.79
N GLN A 454 -5.27 25.05 10.40
CA GLN A 454 -5.49 24.88 11.83
C GLN A 454 -5.75 23.42 12.22
N GLN A 455 -6.42 22.64 11.37
CA GLN A 455 -6.55 21.20 11.55
C GLN A 455 -5.20 20.49 11.42
N LEU A 456 -4.36 20.89 10.47
CA LEU A 456 -3.02 20.31 10.31
C LEU A 456 -2.08 20.62 11.48
N SER A 457 -2.25 21.75 12.18
CA SER A 457 -1.46 22.05 13.38
C SER A 457 -1.88 21.26 14.62
N THR A 458 -3.02 20.57 14.60
CA THR A 458 -3.42 19.62 15.66
C THR A 458 -2.88 18.20 15.44
N ILE A 459 -2.29 17.92 14.28
CA ILE A 459 -1.66 16.62 14.02
C ILE A 459 -0.29 16.62 14.68
N THR A 460 -0.23 16.07 15.90
CA THR A 460 1.02 15.84 16.63
C THR A 460 2.00 15.07 15.75
N THR A 461 3.20 15.62 15.54
CA THR A 461 4.23 15.02 14.71
C THR A 461 4.66 13.69 15.31
N TYR A 462 4.66 12.64 14.48
CA TYR A 462 5.06 11.28 14.83
C TYR A 462 6.38 11.24 15.61
N GLN A 463 6.39 10.59 16.77
CA GLN A 463 7.60 10.34 17.54
C GLN A 463 7.97 8.85 17.46
N PRO A 464 9.27 8.51 17.31
CA PRO A 464 9.73 7.12 17.34
C PRO A 464 9.24 6.40 18.60
N GLY A 465 8.37 5.41 18.43
CA GLY A 465 7.72 4.66 19.51
C GLY A 465 6.20 4.63 19.46
N ASP A 466 5.55 5.49 18.66
CA ASP A 466 4.08 5.52 18.56
C ASP A 466 3.47 4.28 17.88
N LEU A 467 4.24 3.56 17.06
CA LEU A 467 3.81 2.28 16.46
C LEU A 467 3.93 1.07 17.40
N GLY A 468 4.34 1.27 18.66
CA GLY A 468 4.47 0.18 19.64
C GLY A 468 5.58 -0.85 19.34
N LEU A 469 6.31 -0.69 18.23
CA LEU A 469 7.43 -1.57 17.84
C LEU A 469 8.68 -1.38 18.72
N VAL A 470 8.79 -0.22 19.39
CA VAL A 470 9.89 0.09 20.31
C VAL A 470 9.30 0.60 21.63
N PRO A 471 9.55 -0.08 22.77
CA PRO A 471 9.07 0.38 24.07
C PRO A 471 9.54 1.80 24.38
N ARG A 472 8.63 2.67 24.84
CA ARG A 472 8.98 4.01 25.32
C ARG A 472 10.04 3.88 26.41
N ARG A 473 11.22 4.47 26.20
CA ARG A 473 12.07 4.88 27.32
C ARG A 473 11.35 6.02 28.01
N LEU A 474 10.36 5.68 28.84
CA LEU A 474 9.83 6.60 29.83
C LEU A 474 11.04 7.05 30.65
N GLN A 475 11.42 8.31 30.47
CA GLN A 475 12.46 9.02 31.21
C GLN A 475 12.02 9.21 32.67
N VAL A 476 11.57 8.14 33.32
CA VAL A 476 11.44 8.09 34.76
C VAL A 476 12.77 7.54 35.21
N HIS A 477 13.65 8.47 35.58
CA HIS A 477 14.93 8.21 36.21
C HIS A 477 14.65 7.57 37.58
N ILE A 478 14.33 6.27 37.60
CA ILE A 478 14.29 5.46 38.81
C ILE A 478 15.72 4.99 39.04
N PRO A 479 16.47 5.56 40.01
CA PRO A 479 17.81 5.09 40.30
C PRO A 479 17.75 3.61 40.70
N PRO A 480 18.60 2.74 40.13
CA PRO A 480 18.59 1.32 40.42
C PRO A 480 18.85 1.09 41.91
N LYS A 481 17.95 0.37 42.58
CA LYS A 481 18.15 -0.03 43.98
C LYS A 481 19.38 -0.93 44.05
N PRO A 482 20.35 -0.66 44.95
CA PRO A 482 21.61 -1.43 45.01
C PRO A 482 21.42 -2.90 45.40
N GLN A 483 20.23 -3.31 45.87
CA GLN A 483 19.93 -4.70 46.20
C GLN A 483 19.67 -5.56 44.95
N ASP A 484 19.16 -4.98 43.87
CA ASP A 484 18.83 -5.71 42.64
C ASP A 484 20.08 -6.05 41.80
N LEU A 485 21.21 -5.39 42.07
CA LEU A 485 22.50 -5.66 41.41
C LEU A 485 23.34 -6.75 42.10
N ARG A 486 22.99 -7.16 43.33
CA ARG A 486 23.75 -8.21 44.04
C ARG A 486 23.78 -9.57 43.34
N PRO A 487 22.68 -10.07 42.73
CA PRO A 487 22.73 -11.34 42.02
C PRO A 487 23.63 -11.29 40.78
N LEU A 488 23.73 -10.13 40.13
CA LEU A 488 24.54 -9.96 38.93
C LEU A 488 26.04 -9.88 39.25
N SER A 489 26.43 -9.38 40.42
CA SER A 489 27.87 -9.32 40.81
C SER A 489 28.46 -10.67 41.23
N CYS A 490 27.65 -11.66 41.60
CA CYS A 490 28.19 -12.96 42.03
C CYS A 490 28.71 -13.83 40.88
N VAL A 491 28.30 -13.57 39.63
CA VAL A 491 28.70 -14.42 38.50
C VAL A 491 30.05 -14.02 37.92
N THR A 492 30.51 -12.77 38.08
CA THR A 492 31.77 -12.31 37.47
C THR A 492 33.02 -12.61 38.31
N ARG A 493 32.90 -13.22 39.50
CA ARG A 493 34.07 -13.58 40.34
C ARG A 493 34.57 -15.01 40.20
N MET A 494 33.99 -15.80 39.30
CA MET A 494 34.50 -17.14 39.00
C MET A 494 35.68 -17.03 38.03
N GLY A 495 36.84 -16.69 38.60
CA GLY A 495 38.13 -16.83 37.95
C GLY A 495 38.30 -18.28 37.46
N ILE A 496 38.88 -18.40 36.27
CA ILE A 496 39.17 -19.65 35.55
C ILE A 496 40.01 -20.56 36.47
N CYS A 497 39.36 -21.48 37.17
CA CYS A 497 40.06 -22.52 37.94
C CYS A 497 40.65 -23.53 36.94
N LYS A 498 41.96 -23.43 36.73
CA LYS A 498 42.74 -24.45 36.03
C LYS A 498 42.54 -25.79 36.73
N LEU A 499 41.98 -26.73 35.97
CA LEU A 499 41.76 -28.13 36.33
C LEU A 499 43.12 -28.81 36.52
N GLN A 500 43.62 -28.89 37.76
CA GLN A 500 44.75 -29.75 38.10
C GLN A 500 44.21 -31.07 38.64
N ASN A 501 44.42 -32.12 37.85
CA ASN A 501 44.15 -33.51 38.18
C ASN A 501 45.03 -33.93 39.38
N THR A 502 44.45 -34.00 40.58
CA THR A 502 45.05 -34.77 41.67
C THR A 502 43.96 -35.66 42.27
N THR A 503 44.19 -36.95 42.06
CA THR A 503 43.39 -38.06 42.55
C THR A 503 43.68 -38.23 44.04
N GLU A 504 42.92 -37.59 44.92
CA GLU A 504 42.99 -37.88 46.35
C GLU A 504 41.60 -38.17 46.93
N ILE A 505 41.41 -39.45 47.21
CA ILE A 505 40.25 -40.07 47.82
C ILE A 505 40.31 -39.77 49.32
N TYR A 506 39.41 -38.94 49.85
CA TYR A 506 39.17 -38.86 51.29
C TYR A 506 37.74 -39.34 51.63
N PRO A 507 37.59 -40.20 52.66
CA PRO A 507 36.33 -40.84 52.99
C PRO A 507 35.40 -39.93 53.81
N SER A 508 34.12 -39.98 53.42
CA SER A 508 32.89 -39.64 54.17
C SER A 508 33.08 -39.23 55.64
N GLY A 509 33.10 -37.92 55.90
CA GLY A 509 33.04 -37.34 57.23
C GLY A 509 31.77 -36.49 57.42
N ALA A 510 30.82 -37.02 58.18
CA ALA A 510 29.76 -36.32 58.92
C ALA A 510 28.94 -35.23 58.18
N LEU A 511 27.83 -35.66 57.57
CA LEU A 511 26.75 -34.81 57.08
C LEU A 511 26.17 -33.98 58.24
N LYS A 512 26.41 -32.67 58.22
CA LYS A 512 25.88 -31.71 59.20
C LYS A 512 24.35 -31.67 59.13
N ARG A 513 23.72 -31.85 60.30
CA ARG A 513 22.28 -31.74 60.55
C ARG A 513 21.69 -30.45 59.95
N PHE A 514 20.87 -30.59 58.92
CA PHE A 514 20.01 -29.51 58.46
C PHE A 514 18.93 -29.22 59.51
N LYS A 515 18.90 -27.98 60.01
CA LYS A 515 17.82 -27.44 60.85
C LYS A 515 16.52 -27.47 60.03
N LYS A 516 15.55 -28.29 60.47
CA LYS A 516 14.19 -28.30 59.92
C LYS A 516 13.51 -26.97 60.24
N PHE A 517 13.38 -26.10 59.25
CA PHE A 517 12.51 -24.93 59.32
C PHE A 517 11.08 -25.42 59.50
N THR A 518 10.48 -25.09 60.66
CA THR A 518 9.10 -25.44 60.97
C THR A 518 8.24 -24.26 60.54
N LEU A 519 7.50 -24.40 59.44
CA LEU A 519 6.53 -23.39 59.01
C LEU A 519 5.31 -23.40 59.95
N PRO A 520 4.78 -22.22 60.34
CA PRO A 520 3.63 -22.14 61.26
C PRO A 520 2.37 -22.71 60.60
N ARG A 521 1.73 -23.69 61.24
CA ARG A 521 0.42 -24.21 60.81
C ARG A 521 -0.66 -23.16 61.11
N PRO A 522 -1.50 -22.77 60.14
CA PRO A 522 -2.58 -21.82 60.37
C PRO A 522 -3.69 -22.47 61.20
N PHE A 523 -4.19 -21.71 62.16
CA PHE A 523 -5.31 -22.03 63.03
C PHE A 523 -6.59 -22.25 62.20
N LEU A 524 -6.94 -23.51 61.93
CA LEU A 524 -8.29 -23.86 61.51
C LEU A 524 -9.10 -24.22 62.75
N HIS A 525 -9.67 -23.18 63.38
CA HIS A 525 -10.80 -23.32 64.29
C HIS A 525 -12.07 -23.49 63.44
N THR A 526 -12.54 -24.72 63.28
CA THR A 526 -13.92 -24.98 62.84
C THR A 526 -14.60 -25.93 63.83
N GLY A 527 -15.75 -25.46 64.30
CA GLY A 527 -16.73 -26.01 65.24
C GLY A 527 -16.63 -27.49 65.65
N ARG A 528 -16.57 -27.70 66.97
CA ARG A 528 -17.01 -28.94 67.63
C ARG A 528 -18.48 -29.23 67.29
N PRO A 529 -18.82 -30.42 66.77
CA PRO A 529 -20.17 -30.94 66.87
C PRO A 529 -20.40 -31.53 68.27
N SER A 530 -21.57 -31.24 68.79
CA SER A 530 -22.11 -31.57 70.10
C SER A 530 -22.01 -33.05 70.46
N ARG A 531 -21.72 -33.32 71.74
CA ARG A 531 -21.73 -34.64 72.39
C ARG A 531 -23.00 -35.44 72.05
N CYS A 532 -22.85 -36.53 71.30
CA CYS A 532 -23.82 -37.63 71.36
C CYS A 532 -23.63 -38.39 72.68
N ARG A 533 -24.65 -38.36 73.53
CA ARG A 533 -24.80 -39.23 74.71
C ARG A 533 -24.68 -40.69 74.27
N LYS A 534 -23.70 -41.42 74.84
CA LYS A 534 -23.74 -42.89 74.84
C LYS A 534 -24.75 -43.34 75.91
N PRO A 535 -25.61 -44.33 75.62
CA PRO A 535 -26.58 -44.86 76.57
C PRO A 535 -25.87 -45.72 77.62
N ASP A 536 -26.36 -45.63 78.86
CA ASP A 536 -25.87 -46.34 80.02
C ASP A 536 -25.92 -47.87 79.82
N VAL A 537 -24.78 -48.50 80.09
CA VAL A 537 -24.62 -49.95 80.19
C VAL A 537 -25.19 -50.39 81.53
N ALA A 538 -26.34 -51.06 81.51
CA ALA A 538 -26.85 -51.76 82.68
C ALA A 538 -26.01 -53.03 82.93
N PRO A 539 -25.56 -53.28 84.18
CA PRO A 539 -24.80 -54.47 84.53
C PRO A 539 -25.73 -55.68 84.59
N VAL A 540 -25.45 -56.70 83.78
CA VAL A 540 -26.08 -58.01 83.89
C VAL A 540 -25.43 -58.73 85.08
N PRO A 541 -26.18 -59.13 86.13
CA PRO A 541 -25.67 -59.93 87.25
C PRO A 541 -25.33 -61.36 86.77
N PRO A 542 -24.56 -62.14 87.55
CA PRO A 542 -23.80 -63.30 87.08
C PRO A 542 -24.65 -64.45 86.54
#